data_AF-X1U6B4-F1
#
_entry.id   AF-X1U6B4-F1
#
_cell.length_a   1.000
_cell.length_b   1.000
_cell.length_c   1.000
_cell.angle_alpha   90.00
_cell.angle_beta   90.00
_cell.angle_gamma   90.00
#
_symmetry.space_group_name_H-M   'P 1'
#
loop_
_entity.id
_entity.type
_entity.pdbx_description
1 polymer ?
#
loop_
_entity_poly.entity_id
_entity_poly.type
_entity_poly.pdbx_seq_one_letter_code
_entity_poly.pdbx_strand_id
1 'polypeptide(L)'
;RGWGGLSTGIINISKMKTGYLTLIRLFSRGDQYKMHIVTGEGSTPRKWEELGWEPPAPHFPSLEVILDTPVEEFAQRVASEHYLVAYGDHRGKLEDLCKILGIEVI
;
A
#
# COMPACT_ATOMS: atom_id res chain seq x y z
N ARG A 1 10.90 4.12 -24.72
CA ARG A 1 10.33 2.76 -24.62
C ARG A 1 9.63 2.64 -23.27
N GLY A 2 8.47 1.99 -23.18
CA GLY A 2 7.73 1.84 -21.92
C GLY A 2 8.26 0.72 -21.03
N TRP A 3 7.59 0.47 -19.91
CA TRP A 3 7.95 -0.58 -18.94
C TRP A 3 8.23 -1.92 -19.62
N GLY A 4 9.35 -2.57 -19.27
CA GLY A 4 9.74 -3.85 -19.87
C GLY A 4 10.04 -3.82 -21.37
N GLY A 5 10.22 -2.63 -21.96
CA GLY A 5 10.49 -2.46 -23.40
C GLY A 5 9.24 -2.46 -24.28
N LEU A 6 8.04 -2.51 -23.67
CA LEU A 6 6.77 -2.46 -24.39
C LEU A 6 6.46 -1.03 -24.88
N SER A 7 5.85 -0.91 -26.06
CA SER A 7 5.51 0.39 -26.68
C SER A 7 4.01 0.61 -26.88
N THR A 8 3.18 -0.32 -26.42
CA THR A 8 1.72 -0.29 -26.59
C THR A 8 1.02 -0.50 -25.25
N GLY A 9 -0.07 0.24 -25.02
CA GLY A 9 -0.86 0.16 -23.79
C GLY A 9 -1.38 1.52 -23.33
N ILE A 10 -2.38 1.51 -22.45
CA ILE A 10 -2.91 2.69 -21.77
C ILE A 10 -2.71 2.48 -20.27
N ILE A 11 -2.16 3.47 -19.59
CA ILE A 11 -1.98 3.45 -18.14
C ILE A 11 -2.70 4.64 -17.50
N ASN A 12 -3.24 4.42 -16.31
CA ASN A 12 -3.89 5.46 -15.53
C ASN A 12 -2.83 6.40 -14.92
N ILE A 13 -3.08 7.71 -14.94
CA ILE A 13 -2.23 8.76 -14.35
C ILE A 13 -3.04 9.71 -13.45
N SER A 14 -4.20 9.27 -12.99
CA SER A 14 -5.07 10.05 -12.12
C SER A 14 -4.39 10.36 -10.79
N LYS A 15 -4.68 11.55 -10.25
CA LYS A 15 -4.23 11.90 -8.91
C LYS A 15 -5.00 11.10 -7.88
N MET A 16 -4.27 10.50 -6.94
CA MET A 16 -4.87 9.83 -5.79
C MET A 16 -5.48 10.84 -4.83
N LYS A 17 -6.57 10.45 -4.17
CA LYS A 17 -7.18 11.24 -3.10
C LYS A 17 -6.24 11.22 -1.88
N THR A 18 -6.05 12.37 -1.24
CA THR A 18 -5.31 12.47 0.02
C THR A 18 -6.24 12.28 1.23
N GLY A 19 -5.66 12.09 2.41
CA GLY A 19 -6.39 11.95 3.67
C GLY A 19 -5.94 10.72 4.46
N TYR A 20 -6.42 10.66 5.70
CA TYR A 20 -6.20 9.53 6.58
C TYR A 20 -6.70 8.22 5.98
N LEU A 21 -5.92 7.15 6.15
CA LEU A 21 -6.15 5.86 5.53
C LEU A 21 -5.64 4.70 6.38
N THR A 22 -6.14 3.51 6.07
CA THR A 22 -5.66 2.23 6.58
C THR A 22 -4.97 1.47 5.45
N LEU A 23 -3.73 1.01 5.68
CA LEU A 23 -3.03 0.05 4.82
C LEU A 23 -3.23 -1.36 5.37
N ILE A 24 -3.57 -2.29 4.48
CA ILE A 24 -4.02 -3.63 4.87
C ILE A 24 -3.32 -4.68 4.02
N ARG A 25 -2.79 -5.71 4.67
CA ARG A 25 -2.26 -6.89 3.98
C ARG A 25 -2.62 -8.18 4.70
N LEU A 26 -3.49 -8.97 4.07
CA LEU A 26 -3.67 -10.38 4.39
C LEU A 26 -2.58 -11.20 3.69
N PHE A 27 -1.97 -12.13 4.41
CA PHE A 27 -0.99 -13.06 3.85
C PHE A 27 -1.02 -14.39 4.61
N SER A 28 -0.50 -15.45 3.97
CA SER A 28 -0.32 -16.74 4.64
C SER A 28 1.09 -16.85 5.21
N ARG A 29 1.20 -17.53 6.35
CA ARG A 29 2.47 -17.95 6.94
C ARG A 29 2.30 -19.37 7.48
N GLY A 30 2.80 -20.34 6.72
CA GLY A 30 2.52 -21.76 7.00
C GLY A 30 1.07 -22.11 6.68
N ASP A 31 0.40 -22.75 7.63
CA ASP A 31 -1.01 -23.17 7.57
C ASP A 31 -1.99 -22.09 8.07
N GLN A 32 -1.48 -20.93 8.49
CA GLN A 32 -2.27 -19.85 9.06
C GLN A 32 -2.28 -18.60 8.17
N TYR A 33 -3.38 -17.85 8.25
CA TYR A 33 -3.45 -16.49 7.74
C TYR A 33 -3.10 -15.48 8.83
N LYS A 34 -2.45 -14.39 8.43
CA LYS A 34 -2.15 -13.23 9.27
C LYS A 34 -2.55 -11.95 8.54
N MET A 35 -2.93 -10.95 9.31
CA MET A 35 -3.30 -9.62 8.82
C MET A 35 -2.32 -8.58 9.36
N HIS A 36 -1.67 -7.84 8.48
CA HIS A 36 -0.90 -6.65 8.87
C HIS A 36 -1.76 -5.41 8.59
N ILE A 37 -2.01 -4.62 9.63
CA ILE A 37 -2.82 -3.40 9.57
C ILE A 37 -1.99 -2.23 10.11
N VAL A 38 -1.86 -1.18 9.31
CA VAL A 38 -1.31 0.10 9.79
C VAL A 38 -2.17 1.27 9.32
N THR A 39 -2.10 2.37 10.03
CA THR A 39 -2.81 3.61 9.69
C THR A 39 -1.81 4.73 9.43
N GLY A 40 -2.28 5.77 8.75
CA GLY A 40 -1.49 6.97 8.51
C GLY A 40 -2.18 7.97 7.61
N GLU A 41 -1.50 9.09 7.39
CA GLU A 41 -1.98 10.17 6.53
C GLU A 41 -1.41 10.04 5.12
N GLY A 42 -2.30 9.89 4.13
CA GLY A 42 -1.93 9.91 2.71
C GLY A 42 -1.82 11.34 2.19
N SER A 43 -0.63 11.73 1.74
CA SER A 43 -0.33 13.07 1.23
C SER A 43 0.08 13.03 -0.25
N THR A 44 0.17 14.21 -0.87
CA THR A 44 0.69 14.33 -2.23
C THR A 44 2.15 13.89 -2.25
N PRO A 45 2.56 12.96 -3.14
CA PRO A 45 3.92 12.44 -3.14
C PRO A 45 4.92 13.53 -3.52
N ARG A 46 6.12 13.45 -2.93
CA ARG A 46 7.33 14.12 -3.43
C ARG A 46 7.55 13.82 -4.92
N LYS A 47 8.33 14.65 -5.61
CA LYS A 47 8.72 14.37 -7.01
C LYS A 47 9.51 13.07 -7.07
N TRP A 48 9.06 12.14 -7.92
CA TRP A 48 9.69 10.84 -8.15
C TRP A 48 9.43 10.40 -9.60
N GLU A 49 10.28 9.50 -10.11
CA GLU A 49 10.10 8.83 -11.41
C GLU A 49 10.32 7.32 -11.22
N GLU A 50 9.61 6.50 -12.01
CA GLU A 50 9.75 5.05 -11.98
C GLU A 50 11.11 4.62 -12.52
N LEU A 51 11.85 3.85 -11.73
CA LEU A 51 13.13 3.31 -12.16
C LEU A 51 12.93 2.32 -13.32
N GLY A 52 13.69 2.50 -14.40
CA GLY A 52 13.64 1.63 -15.58
C GLY A 52 12.76 2.14 -16.72
N TRP A 53 12.16 3.32 -16.59
CA TRP A 53 11.53 4.04 -17.71
C TRP A 53 12.49 5.07 -18.32
N GLU A 54 12.39 5.28 -19.63
CA GLU A 54 13.05 6.42 -20.29
C GLU A 54 12.35 7.72 -19.87
N PRO A 55 13.10 8.75 -19.42
CA PRO A 55 12.51 10.03 -19.07
C PRO A 55 11.88 10.75 -20.27
N PRO A 56 10.76 11.47 -20.09
CA PRO A 56 9.99 11.57 -18.84
C PRO A 56 9.11 10.34 -18.61
N ALA A 57 9.19 9.75 -17.42
CA ALA A 57 8.31 8.67 -17.03
C ALA A 57 6.87 9.19 -16.78
N PRO A 58 5.82 8.41 -17.06
CA PRO A 58 4.46 8.78 -16.68
C PRO A 58 4.35 8.89 -15.16
N HIS A 59 3.58 9.88 -14.69
CA HIS A 59 3.32 10.06 -13.26
C HIS A 59 2.26 9.05 -12.79
N PHE A 60 2.70 7.94 -12.21
CA PHE A 60 1.76 6.93 -11.72
C PHE A 60 0.92 7.43 -10.54
N PRO A 61 -0.33 6.96 -10.42
CA PRO A 61 -1.18 7.22 -9.26
C PRO A 61 -0.43 6.78 -8.00
N SER A 62 -0.09 7.75 -7.15
CA SER A 62 0.77 7.53 -5.99
C SER A 62 0.35 8.42 -4.83
N LEU A 63 0.68 7.95 -3.62
CA LEU A 63 0.54 8.67 -2.36
C LEU A 63 1.83 8.55 -1.59
N GLU A 64 2.21 9.61 -0.90
CA GLU A 64 3.20 9.53 0.18
C GLU A 64 2.45 9.33 1.49
N VAL A 65 2.65 8.17 2.12
CA VAL A 65 1.95 7.80 3.35
C VAL A 65 2.86 8.02 4.54
N ILE A 66 2.42 8.87 5.46
CA ILE A 66 3.08 9.11 6.74
C ILE A 66 2.39 8.21 7.76
N LEU A 67 3.06 7.13 8.15
CA LEU A 67 2.51 6.11 9.05
C LEU A 67 2.44 6.61 10.49
N ASP A 68 1.42 6.17 11.22
CA ASP A 68 1.32 6.42 12.67
C ASP A 68 2.30 5.57 13.49
N THR A 69 2.90 4.55 12.87
CA THR A 69 3.96 3.71 13.42
C THR A 69 5.30 4.04 12.78
N PRO A 70 6.43 3.89 13.49
CA PRO A 70 7.75 4.05 12.87
C PRO A 70 7.91 3.18 11.61
N VAL A 71 8.52 3.75 10.57
CA VAL A 71 8.70 3.06 9.28
C VAL A 71 9.55 1.80 9.45
N GLU A 72 10.51 1.81 10.37
CA GLU A 72 11.34 0.66 10.72
C GLU A 72 10.49 -0.51 11.25
N GLU A 73 9.50 -0.22 12.10
CA GLU A 73 8.58 -1.23 12.63
C GLU A 73 7.65 -1.80 11.56
N PHE A 74 7.18 -0.95 10.65
CA PHE A 74 6.43 -1.39 9.48
C PHE A 74 7.28 -2.31 8.59
N ALA A 75 8.52 -1.91 8.28
CA ALA A 75 9.43 -2.63 7.38
C ALA A 75 9.73 -4.06 7.87
N GLN A 76 9.88 -4.27 9.18
CA GLN A 76 10.10 -5.61 9.75
C GLN A 76 8.89 -6.55 9.59
N ARG A 77 7.71 -6.01 9.30
CA ARG A 77 6.44 -6.74 9.16
C ARG A 77 5.91 -6.75 7.72
N VAL A 78 6.65 -6.20 6.76
CA VAL A 78 6.24 -6.23 5.35
C VAL A 78 6.25 -7.68 4.85
N ALA A 79 5.06 -8.18 4.51
CA ALA A 79 4.88 -9.55 4.03
C ALA A 79 4.75 -9.64 2.50
N SER A 80 4.66 -8.51 1.79
CA SER A 80 4.50 -8.45 0.33
C SER A 80 4.73 -7.03 -0.19
N GLU A 81 5.02 -6.91 -1.48
CA GLU A 81 5.11 -5.64 -2.21
C GLU A 81 3.74 -4.96 -2.40
N HIS A 82 2.62 -5.66 -2.17
CA HIS A 82 1.27 -5.14 -2.39
C HIS A 82 0.49 -4.95 -1.09
N TYR A 83 -0.06 -3.77 -0.90
CA TYR A 83 -1.00 -3.42 0.18
C TYR A 83 -2.30 -2.85 -0.39
N LEU A 84 -3.40 -3.09 0.31
CA LEU A 84 -4.67 -2.44 0.04
C LEU A 84 -4.74 -1.11 0.78
N VAL A 85 -5.30 -0.09 0.14
CA VAL A 85 -5.56 1.23 0.73
C VAL A 85 -7.06 1.38 0.95
N ALA A 86 -7.46 1.69 2.19
CA ALA A 86 -8.83 2.04 2.54
C ALA A 86 -8.87 3.43 3.20
N TYR A 87 -9.59 4.39 2.62
CA TYR A 87 -9.69 5.73 3.20
C TYR A 87 -10.47 5.74 4.52
N GLY A 88 -9.92 6.38 5.54
CA GLY A 88 -10.41 6.39 6.92
C GLY A 88 -9.71 5.37 7.82
N ASP A 89 -10.00 5.43 9.12
CA ASP A 89 -9.60 4.40 10.10
C ASP A 89 -10.60 3.24 10.05
N HIS A 90 -10.14 2.08 9.57
CA HIS A 90 -10.91 0.84 9.53
C HIS A 90 -10.33 -0.24 10.44
N ARG A 91 -9.30 0.07 11.24
CA ARG A 91 -8.57 -0.90 12.06
C ARG A 91 -9.51 -1.71 12.95
N GLY A 92 -10.38 -1.05 13.72
CA GLY A 92 -11.27 -1.75 14.65
C GLY A 92 -12.20 -2.76 13.96
N LYS A 93 -12.79 -2.41 12.81
CA LYS A 93 -13.65 -3.33 12.04
C LYS A 93 -12.87 -4.52 11.49
N LEU A 94 -11.63 -4.30 11.09
CA LEU A 94 -10.75 -5.34 10.55
C LEU A 94 -10.25 -6.27 11.67
N GLU A 95 -9.93 -5.72 12.84
CA GLU A 95 -9.58 -6.49 14.04
C GLU A 95 -10.75 -7.37 14.49
N ASP A 96 -11.97 -6.82 14.53
CA ASP A 96 -13.19 -7.57 14.84
C ASP A 96 -13.41 -8.72 13.85
N LEU A 97 -13.24 -8.46 12.54
CA LEU A 97 -13.33 -9.49 11.51
C LEU A 97 -12.27 -10.58 11.69
N CYS A 98 -11.01 -10.19 11.93
CA CYS A 98 -9.91 -11.13 12.14
C CYS A 98 -10.18 -12.02 13.37
N LYS A 99 -10.75 -11.45 14.45
CA LYS A 99 -11.15 -12.20 15.63
C LYS A 99 -12.22 -13.25 15.33
N ILE A 100 -13.24 -12.92 14.54
CA ILE A 100 -14.29 -13.87 14.11
C ILE A 100 -13.67 -15.02 13.29
N LEU A 101 -12.69 -14.70 12.45
CA LEU A 101 -12.06 -15.66 11.54
C LEU A 101 -10.87 -16.42 12.15
N GLY A 102 -10.46 -16.09 13.38
CA GLY A 102 -9.26 -16.67 14.00
C GLY A 102 -7.95 -16.26 13.30
N ILE A 103 -7.92 -15.08 12.68
CA ILE A 103 -6.74 -14.52 12.01
C ILE A 103 -5.98 -13.63 13.00
N GLU A 104 -4.68 -13.85 13.11
CA GLU A 104 -3.80 -13.01 13.93
C GLU A 104 -3.54 -11.67 13.23
N VAL A 105 -3.71 -10.57 13.95
CA VAL A 105 -3.30 -9.23 13.52
C VAL A 105 -1.87 -8.98 14.00
N ILE A 106 -0.98 -8.55 13.11
CA ILE A 106 0.45 -8.29 13.37
C ILE A 106 0.88 -6.86 13.07
#